data_AF-A0AAD9CJ56-F1
#
_entry.id   AF-A0AAD9CJ56-F1
#
_cell.length_a   1.000
_cell.length_b   1.000
_cell.length_c   1.000
_cell.angle_alpha   90.00
_cell.angle_beta   90.00
_cell.angle_gamma   90.00
#
_symmetry.space_group_name_H-M   'P 1'
#
loop_
_entity.id
_entity.type
_entity.pdbx_description
1 polymer ?
#
loop_
_entity_poly.entity_id
_entity_poly.type
_entity_poly.pdbx_seq_one_letter_code
_entity_poly.pdbx_strand_id
1 'polypeptide(L)'
;MTGSTREQKLYCWDCLLFGADSGSWARDGYSDLGSLSKSAHRHQNGSGHLRATIRLKTFGDTRIELQLDEQQHRDVIAHNEKVKRNRGILKRLINCVVYFGKQELPF
;
A
#
# COMPACT_ATOMS: atom_id res chain seq x y z
N MET A 1 10.63 12.38 -21.46
CA MET A 1 9.50 13.16 -22.03
C MET A 1 8.91 12.35 -23.17
N THR A 2 7.60 12.42 -23.35
CA THR A 2 6.88 11.75 -24.45
C THR A 2 6.08 12.79 -25.23
N GLY A 3 5.89 12.60 -26.53
CA GLY A 3 5.14 13.52 -27.39
C GLY A 3 3.92 12.84 -28.00
N SER A 4 2.84 13.59 -28.19
CA SER A 4 1.66 13.15 -28.94
C SER A 4 1.57 13.91 -30.26
N THR A 5 1.59 13.20 -31.38
CA THR A 5 1.44 13.79 -32.73
C THR A 5 0.01 14.27 -32.97
N ARG A 6 -0.98 13.61 -32.36
CA ARG A 6 -2.41 14.00 -32.44
C ARG A 6 -2.69 15.28 -31.68
N GLU A 7 -2.16 15.41 -30.47
CA GLU A 7 -2.40 16.57 -29.61
C GLU A 7 -1.40 17.71 -29.84
N GLN A 8 -0.30 17.43 -30.56
CA GLN A 8 0.83 18.34 -30.77
C GLN A 8 1.41 18.88 -29.45
N LYS A 9 1.51 18.01 -28.45
CA LYS A 9 1.92 18.36 -27.09
C LYS A 9 2.94 17.37 -26.51
N LEU A 10 3.73 17.89 -25.58
CA LEU A 10 4.73 17.16 -24.81
C LEU A 10 4.22 16.82 -23.42
N TYR A 11 4.63 15.67 -22.92
CA TYR A 11 4.24 15.13 -21.63
C TYR A 11 5.48 14.61 -20.89
N CYS A 12 5.39 14.59 -19.56
CA CYS A 12 6.36 13.94 -18.70
C CYS A 12 5.85 12.53 -18.37
N TRP A 13 6.66 11.53 -18.65
CA TRP A 13 6.28 10.12 -18.50
C TRP A 13 5.95 9.77 -17.04
N ASP A 14 6.83 10.14 -16.11
CA ASP A 14 6.67 9.88 -14.68
C ASP A 14 5.36 10.49 -14.17
N CYS A 15 5.09 11.74 -14.55
CA CYS A 15 3.89 12.46 -14.13
C CYS A 15 2.62 11.98 -14.83
N LEU A 16 2.72 11.47 -16.06
CA LEU A 16 1.61 10.85 -16.78
C LEU A 16 1.13 9.57 -16.08
N LEU A 17 2.06 8.79 -15.52
CA LEU A 17 1.76 7.52 -14.86
C LEU A 17 1.40 7.68 -13.37
N PHE A 18 2.10 8.56 -12.65
CA PHE A 18 2.03 8.63 -11.18
C PHE A 18 1.65 10.00 -10.63
N GLY A 19 1.42 10.99 -11.50
CA GLY A 19 0.96 12.33 -11.13
C GLY A 19 -0.55 12.33 -10.90
N ALA A 20 -0.96 12.39 -9.63
CA ALA A 20 -2.37 12.32 -9.24
C ALA A 20 -3.21 13.54 -9.71
N ASP A 21 -2.57 14.69 -10.00
CA ASP A 21 -3.29 15.90 -10.42
C ASP A 21 -2.58 16.64 -11.57
N SER A 22 -3.30 16.66 -12.69
CA SER A 22 -3.38 17.69 -13.74
C SER A 22 -2.41 18.86 -13.66
N GLY A 23 -1.24 18.69 -14.26
CA GLY A 23 -0.41 19.80 -14.73
C GLY A 23 -0.28 19.78 -16.25
N SER A 24 0.27 20.85 -16.80
CA SER A 24 0.64 20.96 -18.23
C SER A 24 1.58 19.85 -18.71
N TRP A 25 2.21 19.09 -17.81
CA TRP A 25 3.10 17.98 -18.14
C TRP A 25 2.45 16.59 -18.03
N ALA A 26 1.17 16.50 -17.67
CA ALA A 26 0.46 15.23 -17.52
C ALA A 26 -0.91 15.23 -18.23
N ARG A 27 -1.85 16.09 -17.80
CA ARG A 27 -3.23 16.09 -18.34
C ARG A 27 -3.34 16.93 -19.60
N ASP A 28 -2.91 18.18 -19.52
CA ASP A 28 -3.19 19.15 -20.57
C ASP A 28 -2.17 19.10 -21.71
N GLY A 29 -0.96 18.62 -21.42
CA GLY A 29 0.16 18.60 -22.35
C GLY A 29 0.80 19.97 -22.56
N TYR A 30 2.10 19.98 -22.79
CA TYR A 30 2.92 21.18 -22.91
C TYR A 30 3.18 21.51 -24.38
N SER A 31 2.86 22.73 -24.81
CA SER A 31 2.93 23.16 -26.22
C SER A 31 3.88 24.33 -26.49
N ASP A 32 4.33 25.06 -25.47
CA ASP A 32 5.21 26.22 -25.65
C ASP A 32 6.68 25.81 -25.84
N LEU A 33 7.07 25.52 -27.08
CA LEU A 33 8.44 25.11 -27.41
C LEU A 33 9.47 26.22 -27.20
N GLY A 34 9.07 27.51 -27.25
CA GLY A 34 9.98 28.64 -27.10
C GLY A 34 10.53 28.77 -25.67
N SER A 35 9.76 28.37 -24.66
CA SER A 35 10.20 28.34 -23.26
C SER A 35 10.47 26.94 -22.72
N LEU A 36 10.56 25.93 -23.60
CA LEU A 36 10.63 24.52 -23.24
C LEU A 36 11.70 24.21 -22.20
N SER A 37 12.95 24.63 -22.44
CA SER A 37 14.06 24.32 -21.55
C SER A 37 13.85 24.87 -20.13
N LYS A 38 13.40 26.13 -20.02
CA LYS A 38 13.11 26.78 -18.73
C LYS A 38 11.94 26.10 -18.01
N SER A 39 10.86 25.82 -18.75
CA SER A 39 9.67 25.19 -18.19
C SER A 39 9.90 23.74 -17.78
N ALA A 40 10.68 22.99 -18.56
CA ALA A 40 11.09 21.62 -18.24
C ALA A 40 11.97 21.58 -16.98
N HIS A 41 12.95 22.49 -16.88
CA HIS A 41 13.80 22.58 -15.70
C HIS A 41 12.99 22.90 -14.43
N ARG A 42 12.07 23.88 -14.52
CA ARG A 42 11.16 24.21 -13.42
C ARG A 42 10.26 23.02 -13.04
N HIS A 43 9.76 22.29 -14.03
CA HIS A 43 8.94 21.11 -13.82
C HIS A 43 9.70 20.00 -13.09
N GLN A 44 10.92 19.70 -13.52
CA GLN A 44 11.77 18.66 -12.92
C GLN A 44 12.09 18.95 -11.44
N ASN A 45 12.24 20.22 -11.08
CA ASN A 45 12.48 20.63 -9.69
C ASN A 45 11.20 20.68 -8.84
N GLY A 46 10.02 20.43 -9.43
CA GLY A 46 8.75 20.43 -8.72
C GLY A 46 8.57 19.20 -7.84
N SER A 47 8.00 19.39 -6.65
CA SER A 47 7.69 18.29 -5.71
C SER A 47 6.75 17.23 -6.32
N GLY A 48 5.83 17.64 -7.20
CA GLY A 48 4.95 16.74 -7.92
C GLY A 48 5.70 15.80 -8.86
N HIS A 49 6.67 16.31 -9.61
CA HIS A 49 7.54 15.49 -10.46
C HIS A 49 8.37 14.54 -9.60
N LEU A 50 9.04 15.05 -8.56
CA LEU A 50 9.87 14.22 -7.69
C LEU A 50 9.09 13.05 -7.07
N ARG A 51 7.87 13.28 -6.58
CA ARG A 51 7.01 12.22 -6.05
C ARG A 51 6.65 11.19 -7.13
N ALA A 52 6.32 11.65 -8.34
CA ALA A 52 6.00 10.76 -9.45
C ALA A 52 7.22 9.91 -9.88
N THR A 53 8.40 10.51 -9.92
CA THR A 53 9.66 9.81 -10.21
C THR A 53 10.02 8.80 -9.12
N ILE A 54 9.86 9.15 -7.84
CA ILE A 54 10.05 8.20 -6.73
C ILE A 54 9.09 7.01 -6.90
N ARG A 55 7.80 7.29 -7.11
CA ARG A 55 6.79 6.25 -7.32
C ARG A 55 7.15 5.33 -8.48
N LEU A 56 7.55 5.88 -9.62
CA LEU A 56 7.98 5.10 -10.78
C LEU A 56 9.19 4.23 -10.45
N LYS A 57 10.19 4.76 -9.75
CA LYS A 57 11.39 4.00 -9.38
C LYS A 57 11.11 2.90 -8.37
N THR A 58 10.18 3.12 -7.45
CA THR A 58 9.76 2.13 -6.45
C THR A 58 8.62 1.24 -6.96
N PHE A 59 8.12 1.47 -8.18
CA PHE A 59 6.98 0.75 -8.71
C PHE A 59 7.40 -0.69 -9.00
N GLY A 60 6.81 -1.64 -8.28
CA GLY A 60 7.15 -3.07 -8.38
C GLY A 60 8.33 -3.49 -7.51
N ASP A 61 8.97 -2.58 -6.77
CA ASP A 61 10.05 -2.89 -5.82
C ASP A 61 9.50 -3.43 -4.48
N THR A 62 8.19 -3.32 -4.27
CA THR A 62 7.49 -4.11 -3.25
C THR A 62 7.54 -5.58 -3.62
N ARG A 63 8.37 -6.35 -2.92
CA ARG A 63 8.37 -7.81 -2.97
C ARG A 63 7.05 -8.30 -2.37
N ILE A 64 6.04 -8.45 -3.22
CA ILE A 64 4.70 -8.94 -2.86
C ILE A 64 4.81 -10.26 -2.08
N GLU A 65 5.77 -11.11 -2.45
CA GLU A 65 6.12 -12.35 -1.75
C GLU A 65 6.42 -12.13 -0.26
N LEU A 66 7.21 -11.10 0.09
CA LEU A 66 7.51 -10.78 1.50
C LEU A 66 6.28 -10.27 2.25
N GLN A 67 5.43 -9.47 1.60
CA GLN A 67 4.21 -8.95 2.24
C GLN A 67 3.17 -10.05 2.49
N LEU A 68 3.08 -11.03 1.57
CA LEU A 68 2.24 -12.20 1.75
C LEU A 68 2.74 -13.09 2.89
N ASP A 69 4.06 -13.29 3.00
CA ASP A 69 4.68 -14.04 4.09
C ASP A 69 4.46 -13.36 5.46
N GLU A 70 4.65 -12.04 5.54
CA GLU A 70 4.35 -11.27 6.75
C GLU A 70 2.87 -11.35 7.16
N GLN A 71 1.96 -11.27 6.19
CA GLN A 71 0.53 -11.38 6.46
C GLN A 71 0.16 -12.78 6.95
N GLN A 72 0.68 -13.82 6.29
CA GLN A 72 0.48 -15.20 6.71
C GLN A 72 1.03 -15.44 8.12
N HIS A 73 2.20 -14.89 8.43
CA HIS A 73 2.79 -14.96 9.77
C HIS A 73 1.90 -14.29 10.82
N ARG A 74 1.38 -13.09 10.54
CA ARG A 74 0.43 -12.39 11.42
C ARG A 74 -0.84 -13.21 11.66
N ASP A 75 -1.39 -13.83 10.62
CA ASP A 75 -2.61 -14.62 10.70
C ASP A 75 -2.40 -15.88 11.56
N VAL A 76 -1.26 -16.54 11.43
CA VAL A 76 -0.87 -17.69 12.28
C VAL A 76 -0.77 -17.28 13.75
N ILE A 77 -0.14 -16.14 14.05
CA ILE A 77 -0.04 -15.63 15.42
C ILE A 77 -1.44 -15.33 15.99
N ALA A 78 -2.28 -14.64 15.22
CA ALA A 78 -3.64 -14.29 15.65
C ALA A 78 -4.50 -15.54 15.90
N HIS A 79 -4.38 -16.55 15.04
CA HIS A 79 -5.05 -17.84 15.23
C HIS A 79 -4.59 -18.52 16.52
N ASN A 80 -3.28 -18.60 16.76
CA ASN A 80 -2.72 -19.26 17.94
C ASN A 80 -3.15 -18.56 19.24
N GLU A 81 -3.19 -17.23 19.27
CA GLU A 81 -3.69 -16.47 20.42
C GLU A 81 -5.19 -16.73 20.69
N LYS A 82 -6.01 -16.83 19.62
CA LYS A 82 -7.42 -17.22 19.74
C LYS A 82 -7.56 -18.63 20.32
N VAL A 83 -6.79 -19.60 19.81
CA VAL A 83 -6.79 -20.99 20.31
C VAL A 83 -6.39 -21.05 21.78
N LYS A 84 -5.34 -20.31 22.17
CA LYS A 84 -4.87 -20.23 23.56
C LYS A 84 -5.96 -19.69 24.49
N ARG A 85 -6.67 -18.63 24.09
CA ARG A 85 -7.79 -18.06 24.83
C ARG A 85 -8.93 -19.07 25.00
N ASN A 86 -9.32 -19.76 23.93
CA ASN A 86 -10.36 -20.78 23.96
C ASN A 86 -10.01 -21.94 24.90
N ARG A 87 -8.75 -22.43 24.84
CA ARG A 87 -8.25 -23.46 25.77
C ARG A 87 -8.31 -23.00 27.22
N GLY A 88 -8.02 -21.72 27.50
CA GLY A 88 -8.13 -21.14 28.84
C GLY A 88 -9.56 -21.14 29.38
N ILE A 89 -10.54 -20.78 28.54
CA ILE A 89 -11.97 -20.83 28.90
C ILE A 89 -12.40 -22.27 29.18
N LEU A 90 -12.09 -23.20 28.27
CA LEU A 90 -12.46 -24.60 28.41
C LEU A 90 -11.86 -25.22 29.67
N LYS A 91 -10.59 -24.92 29.98
CA LYS A 91 -9.94 -25.38 31.22
C LYS A 91 -10.67 -24.89 32.47
N ARG A 92 -11.17 -23.65 32.48
CA ARG A 92 -11.94 -23.12 33.61
C ARG A 92 -13.28 -23.84 33.76
N LEU A 93 -13.99 -24.07 32.66
CA LEU A 93 -15.26 -24.82 32.69
C LEU A 93 -15.05 -26.25 33.21
N ILE A 94 -14.03 -26.95 32.71
CA ILE A 94 -13.67 -28.29 33.19
C ILE A 94 -13.38 -28.26 34.70
N ASN A 95 -12.58 -27.29 35.16
CA ASN A 95 -12.28 -27.16 36.59
C ASN A 95 -13.55 -26.93 37.44
N CYS A 96 -14.50 -26.13 36.96
CA CYS A 96 -15.78 -25.93 37.64
C CYS A 96 -16.57 -27.25 37.73
N VAL A 97 -16.74 -27.97 36.61
CA VAL A 97 -17.47 -29.24 36.60
C VAL A 97 -16.80 -30.27 37.53
N VAL A 98 -15.47 -30.39 37.48
CA VAL A 98 -14.72 -31.30 38.37
C VAL A 98 -14.87 -30.89 39.83
N TYR A 99 -14.84 -29.58 40.14
CA TYR A 99 -15.00 -29.09 41.50
C TYR A 99 -16.42 -29.39 42.03
N PHE A 100 -17.47 -29.08 41.26
CA PHE A 100 -18.85 -29.34 41.66
C PHE A 100 -19.14 -30.84 41.79
N GLY A 101 -18.62 -31.68 40.88
CA GLY A 101 -18.73 -33.13 41.00
C GLY A 101 -18.10 -33.69 42.27
N LYS A 102 -16.97 -33.11 42.73
CA LYS A 102 -16.35 -33.48 44.02
C LYS A 102 -17.19 -33.09 45.24
N GLN A 103 -18.05 -32.09 45.12
CA GLN A 103 -18.94 -31.63 46.19
C GLN A 103 -20.31 -32.33 46.15
N GLU A 104 -20.50 -33.32 45.27
CA GLU A 104 -21.79 -34.00 45.02
C GLU A 104 -22.93 -33.04 44.65
N LEU A 105 -22.59 -31.85 44.12
CA LEU A 105 -23.57 -30.86 43.70
C LEU A 105 -24.06 -31.19 42.28
N PRO A 106 -25.38 -31.08 42.01
CA PRO A 106 -25.92 -31.24 40.66
C PRO A 106 -25.41 -30.11 39.75
N PHE A 107 -25.10 -30.46 38.51
CA PHE A 107 -24.60 -29.58 37.45
C PHE A 107 -25.68 -29.29 36.39
#